data_AF-A0A820Z7L2-F1
#
_entry.id   AF-A0A820Z7L2-F1
#
_cell.length_a   1.000
_cell.length_b   1.000
_cell.length_c   1.000
_cell.angle_alpha   90.00
_cell.angle_beta   90.00
_cell.angle_gamma   90.00
#
_symmetry.space_group_name_H-M   'P 1'
#
loop_
_entity.id
_entity.type
_entity.pdbx_description
1 polymer ?
#
loop_
_entity_poly.entity_id
_entity_poly.type
_entity_poly.pdbx_seq_one_letter_code
_entity_poly.pdbx_strand_id
1 'polypeptide(L)'
;YGFINVSRHEIALKIIELLNNNKYIFGSNRRPIVQFSIENRHALQLKEERRERLHAKQELLKNSIDKTLSFENNIKKKKKQRDLLEQQQQNKKIRLSEIIKQEINEDLNNSLNDNENSMEIHNELKFINNSNIKKKKKTIKNKI
;
A
#
# COMPACT_ATOMS: atom_id res chain seq x y z
N TYR A 1 29.59 -36.58 22.58
CA TYR A 1 28.52 -37.35 23.22
C TYR A 1 27.34 -37.40 22.28
N GLY A 2 26.44 -38.37 22.43
CA GLY A 2 25.24 -38.50 21.62
C GLY A 2 24.10 -39.06 22.47
N PHE A 3 22.88 -38.74 22.09
CA PHE A 3 21.67 -39.21 22.77
C PHE A 3 20.91 -40.12 21.83
N ILE A 4 20.40 -41.22 22.37
CA ILE A 4 19.57 -42.18 21.64
C ILE A 4 18.33 -42.39 22.48
N ASN A 5 17.17 -42.26 21.86
CA ASN A 5 15.90 -42.59 22.49
C ASN A 5 15.55 -44.05 22.19
N VAL A 6 15.15 -44.80 23.21
CA VAL A 6 14.82 -46.23 23.11
C VAL A 6 13.42 -46.43 23.67
N SER A 7 12.56 -47.11 22.91
CA SER A 7 11.16 -47.30 23.28
C SER A 7 10.94 -48.28 24.45
N ARG A 8 11.81 -49.28 24.61
CA ARG A 8 11.75 -50.29 25.68
C ARG A 8 12.98 -50.22 26.58
N HIS A 9 12.77 -50.26 27.89
CA HIS A 9 13.85 -50.26 28.88
C HIS A 9 14.81 -51.45 28.73
N GLU A 10 14.30 -52.64 28.40
CA GLU A 10 15.10 -53.86 28.20
C GLU A 10 16.20 -53.67 27.13
N ILE A 11 15.87 -52.95 26.05
CA ILE A 11 16.82 -52.66 24.97
C ILE A 11 17.90 -51.70 25.49
N ALA A 12 17.52 -50.69 26.28
CA ALA A 12 18.48 -49.76 26.88
C ALA A 12 19.48 -50.47 27.81
N LEU A 13 19.01 -51.43 28.62
CA LEU A 13 19.89 -52.25 29.46
C LEU A 13 20.88 -53.07 28.63
N LYS A 14 20.40 -53.77 27.59
CA LYS A 14 21.26 -54.53 26.67
C LYS A 14 22.31 -53.65 25.99
N ILE A 15 21.93 -52.43 25.60
CA ILE A 15 22.87 -51.45 25.01
C ILE A 15 23.97 -51.10 26.02
N ILE A 16 23.61 -50.83 27.28
CA ILE A 16 24.59 -50.52 28.32
C ILE A 16 25.53 -51.72 28.54
N GLU A 17 24.99 -52.93 28.67
CA GLU A 17 25.79 -54.14 28.88
C GLU A 17 26.76 -54.45 27.73
N LEU A 18 26.31 -54.30 26.48
CA LEU A 18 27.10 -54.67 25.30
C LEU A 18 28.11 -53.60 24.87
N LEU A 19 27.75 -52.33 25.01
CA LEU A 19 28.57 -51.22 24.52
C LEU A 19 29.54 -50.70 25.57
N ASN A 20 29.16 -50.70 26.84
CA ASN A 20 29.99 -50.07 27.86
C ASN A 20 31.34 -50.79 28.01
N ASN A 21 32.43 -50.04 27.96
CA ASN A 21 33.80 -50.55 27.98
C ASN A 21 34.18 -51.52 26.82
N ASN A 22 33.40 -51.59 25.74
CA ASN A 22 33.69 -52.47 24.61
C ASN A 22 34.71 -51.84 23.63
N LYS A 23 35.88 -52.47 23.51
CA LYS A 23 36.99 -52.01 22.65
C LYS A 23 36.80 -52.26 21.15
N TYR A 24 35.89 -53.16 20.79
CA TYR A 24 35.73 -53.61 19.41
C TYR A 24 34.89 -52.64 18.57
N ILE A 25 34.18 -51.71 19.22
CA ILE A 25 33.16 -50.86 18.55
C ILE A 25 33.76 -49.56 18.00
N PHE A 26 34.68 -48.93 18.73
CA PHE A 26 35.34 -47.68 18.31
C PHE A 26 36.85 -47.83 18.12
N GLY A 27 37.36 -49.06 18.02
CA GLY A 27 38.78 -49.37 17.89
C GLY A 27 39.54 -49.41 19.21
N SER A 28 40.81 -49.83 19.17
CA SER A 28 41.64 -50.14 20.34
C SER A 28 41.79 -48.98 21.34
N ASN A 29 41.74 -47.74 20.87
CA ASN A 29 42.10 -46.55 21.63
C ASN A 29 40.92 -45.85 22.31
N ARG A 30 39.67 -46.27 22.04
CA ARG A 30 38.47 -45.64 22.62
C ARG A 30 37.54 -46.68 23.21
N ARG A 31 36.88 -46.32 24.30
CA ARG A 31 35.87 -47.15 24.98
C ARG A 31 34.58 -46.34 25.06
N PRO A 32 33.44 -46.88 24.58
CA PRO A 32 32.15 -46.25 24.82
C PRO A 32 31.85 -46.24 26.32
N ILE A 33 31.24 -45.16 26.79
CA ILE A 33 30.53 -45.13 28.07
C ILE A 33 29.08 -44.79 27.74
N VAL A 34 28.17 -45.65 28.16
CA VAL A 34 26.73 -45.48 27.95
C VAL A 34 26.05 -45.41 29.32
N GLN A 35 25.22 -44.40 29.51
CA GLN A 35 24.49 -44.16 30.75
C GLN A 35 23.09 -43.62 30.43
N PHE A 36 22.16 -43.76 31.38
CA PHE A 36 20.87 -43.11 31.28
C PHE A 36 21.04 -41.59 31.38
N SER A 37 20.36 -40.87 30.49
CA SER A 37 20.33 -39.41 30.55
C SER A 37 19.46 -38.98 31.71
N ILE A 38 20.03 -38.25 32.67
CA ILE A 38 19.30 -37.65 33.77
C ILE A 38 18.71 -36.34 33.25
N GLU A 39 17.54 -36.41 32.62
CA GLU A 39 16.87 -35.24 32.09
C GLU A 39 15.79 -34.72 33.05
N ASN A 40 15.65 -33.40 33.12
CA ASN A 40 14.57 -32.76 33.84
C ASN A 40 13.34 -32.61 32.92
N ARG A 41 12.38 -33.53 33.09
CA ARG A 41 11.13 -33.54 32.30
C ARG A 41 10.38 -32.21 32.36
N HIS A 42 10.37 -31.55 33.51
CA HIS A 42 9.69 -30.26 33.68
C HIS A 42 10.36 -29.16 32.86
N ALA A 43 11.69 -29.15 32.79
CA ALA A 43 12.43 -28.20 31.96
C ALA A 43 12.17 -28.41 30.46
N LEU A 44 12.03 -29.67 30.02
CA LEU A 44 11.68 -30.01 28.64
C LEU A 44 10.27 -29.54 28.27
N GLN A 45 9.28 -29.87 29.12
CA GLN A 45 7.90 -29.44 28.93
C GLN A 45 7.78 -27.92 28.87
N LEU A 46 8.44 -27.21 29.79
CA LEU A 46 8.44 -25.74 29.79
C LEU A 46 9.06 -25.16 28.52
N LYS A 47 10.08 -25.82 27.95
CA LYS A 47 10.69 -25.41 26.68
C LYS A 47 9.73 -25.64 25.51
N GLU A 48 9.03 -26.76 25.48
CA GLU A 48 8.01 -27.07 24.47
C GLU A 48 6.84 -26.08 24.53
N GLU A 49 6.28 -25.84 25.72
CA GLU A 49 5.21 -24.86 25.92
C GLU A 49 5.63 -23.45 25.48
N ARG A 50 6.86 -23.03 25.80
CA ARG A 50 7.38 -21.74 25.34
C ARG A 50 7.43 -21.66 23.82
N ARG A 51 7.86 -22.74 23.15
CA ARG A 51 7.90 -22.81 21.68
C ARG A 51 6.50 -22.70 21.08
N GLU A 52 5.53 -23.42 21.66
CA GLU A 52 4.13 -23.38 21.20
C GLU A 52 3.50 -22.00 21.38
N ARG A 53 3.69 -21.37 22.55
CA ARG A 53 3.21 -20.01 22.81
C ARG A 53 3.81 -18.99 21.84
N LEU A 54 5.09 -19.13 21.49
CA LEU A 54 5.73 -18.27 20.50
C LEU A 54 5.13 -18.49 19.10
N HIS A 55 4.91 -19.74 18.69
CA HIS A 55 4.30 -20.06 17.39
C HIS A 55 2.89 -19.48 17.28
N ALA A 56 2.05 -19.72 18.28
CA ALA A 56 0.69 -19.19 18.34
C ALA A 56 0.69 -17.64 18.29
N LYS A 57 1.60 -16.99 19.03
CA LYS A 57 1.73 -15.53 18.99
C LYS A 57 2.14 -15.02 17.60
N GLN A 58 3.07 -15.69 16.93
CA GLN A 58 3.47 -15.33 15.57
C GLN A 58 2.33 -15.48 14.57
N GLU A 59 1.54 -16.54 14.67
CA GLU A 59 0.37 -16.77 13.81
C GLU A 59 -0.71 -15.70 14.02
N LEU A 60 -1.01 -15.33 15.27
CA LEU A 60 -1.94 -14.23 15.58
C LEU A 60 -1.46 -12.89 14.99
N LEU A 61 -0.16 -12.61 15.10
CA LEU A 61 0.42 -11.39 14.52
C LEU A 61 0.31 -11.37 12.99
N LYS A 62 0.63 -12.47 12.30
CA LYS A 62 0.45 -12.59 10.85
C LYS A 62 -1.00 -12.34 10.43
N ASN A 63 -1.96 -12.98 11.09
CA ASN A 63 -3.38 -12.80 10.81
C ASN A 63 -3.85 -11.36 11.03
N SER A 64 -3.27 -10.66 12.01
CA SER A 64 -3.58 -9.24 12.25
C SER A 64 -3.03 -8.32 11.16
N ILE A 65 -1.81 -8.60 10.67
CA ILE A 65 -1.15 -7.86 9.58
C ILE A 65 -1.88 -8.08 8.25
N ASP A 66 -2.31 -9.31 7.96
CA ASP A 66 -3.05 -9.61 6.73
C ASP A 66 -4.41 -8.89 6.69
N LYS A 67 -5.07 -8.76 7.85
CA LYS A 67 -6.31 -7.99 7.99
C LYS A 67 -6.09 -6.49 7.77
N THR A 68 -5.01 -5.91 8.31
CA THR A 68 -4.73 -4.48 8.11
C THR A 68 -4.33 -4.17 6.66
N LEU A 69 -3.48 -5.00 6.04
CA LEU A 69 -3.09 -4.88 4.64
C LEU A 69 -4.28 -4.98 3.68
N SER A 70 -5.18 -5.94 3.92
CA SER A 70 -6.39 -6.09 3.10
C SER A 70 -7.35 -4.89 3.25
N PHE A 71 -7.48 -4.33 4.46
CA PHE A 71 -8.27 -3.12 4.69
C PHE A 71 -7.68 -1.89 3.98
N GLU A 72 -6.37 -1.67 4.09
CA GLU A 72 -5.69 -0.57 3.38
C GLU A 72 -5.85 -0.69 1.86
N ASN A 73 -5.71 -1.89 1.31
CA ASN A 73 -5.85 -2.13 -0.13
C ASN A 73 -7.27 -1.83 -0.61
N ASN A 74 -8.29 -2.16 0.19
CA ASN A 74 -9.68 -1.83 -0.12
C ASN A 74 -9.94 -0.31 -0.09
N ILE A 75 -9.34 0.42 0.86
CA ILE A 75 -9.43 1.88 0.90
C ILE A 75 -8.77 2.51 -0.34
N LYS A 76 -7.55 2.07 -0.70
CA LYS A 76 -6.82 2.56 -1.87
C LYS A 76 -7.60 2.33 -3.16
N LYS A 77 -8.23 1.15 -3.33
CA LYS A 77 -9.09 0.83 -4.47
C LYS A 77 -10.31 1.76 -4.55
N LYS A 78 -11.02 1.96 -3.44
CA LYS A 78 -12.18 2.88 -3.39
C LYS A 78 -11.80 4.32 -3.74
N LYS A 79 -10.65 4.80 -3.25
CA LYS A 79 -10.15 6.15 -3.55
C LYS A 79 -9.85 6.31 -5.05
N LYS A 80 -9.09 5.38 -5.62
CA LYS A 80 -8.76 5.38 -7.06
C LYS A 80 -10.01 5.38 -7.96
N GLN A 81 -11.05 4.67 -7.55
CA GLN A 81 -12.31 4.61 -8.30
C GLN A 81 -13.09 5.93 -8.25
N ARG A 82 -13.05 6.64 -7.11
CA ARG A 82 -13.63 7.99 -6.98
C ARG A 82 -12.88 9.01 -7.83
N ASP A 83 -11.55 9.00 -7.74
CA ASP A 83 -10.69 9.93 -8.51
C ASP A 83 -10.93 9.77 -10.02
N LEU A 84 -11.09 8.53 -10.51
CA LEU A 84 -11.40 8.25 -11.90
C LEU A 84 -12.77 8.80 -12.33
N LEU A 85 -13.79 8.66 -11.47
CA LEU A 85 -15.14 9.16 -11.75
C LEU A 85 -15.15 10.69 -11.84
N GLU A 86 -14.40 11.35 -10.97
CA GLU A 86 -14.30 12.80 -10.91
C GLU A 86 -13.61 13.37 -12.16
N GLN A 87 -12.53 12.73 -12.63
CA GLN A 87 -11.89 13.07 -13.91
C GLN A 87 -12.84 12.93 -15.10
N GLN A 88 -13.65 11.86 -15.15
CA GLN A 88 -14.63 11.70 -16.24
C GLN A 88 -15.67 12.81 -16.25
N GLN A 89 -16.15 13.25 -15.08
CA GLN A 89 -17.10 14.36 -14.98
C GLN A 89 -16.48 15.69 -15.44
N GLN A 90 -15.24 15.97 -15.04
CA GLN A 90 -14.50 17.16 -15.48
C GLN A 90 -14.31 17.17 -17.00
N ASN A 91 -13.89 16.05 -17.59
CA ASN A 91 -13.71 15.92 -19.04
C ASN A 91 -15.02 16.13 -19.81
N LYS A 92 -16.15 15.65 -19.29
CA LYS A 92 -17.47 15.92 -19.89
C LYS A 92 -17.79 17.42 -19.87
N LYS A 93 -17.57 18.11 -18.74
CA LYS A 93 -17.79 19.56 -18.62
C LYS A 93 -16.92 20.34 -19.60
N ILE A 94 -15.64 19.96 -19.73
CA ILE A 94 -14.70 20.58 -20.68
C ILE A 94 -15.22 20.44 -22.11
N ARG A 95 -15.59 19.22 -22.54
CA ARG A 95 -16.14 18.98 -23.88
C ARG A 95 -17.40 19.79 -24.17
N LEU A 96 -18.34 19.84 -23.21
CA LEU A 96 -19.55 20.67 -23.33
C LEU A 96 -19.19 22.15 -23.53
N SER A 97 -18.21 22.65 -22.78
CA SER A 97 -17.76 24.05 -22.93
C SER A 97 -17.04 24.31 -24.26
N GLU A 98 -16.36 23.31 -24.82
CA GLU A 98 -15.74 23.40 -26.16
C GLU A 98 -16.78 23.43 -27.26
N ILE A 99 -17.81 22.57 -27.19
CA ILE A 99 -18.93 22.54 -28.14
C ILE A 99 -19.65 23.89 -28.16
N ILE A 100 -20.00 24.42 -26.97
CA ILE A 100 -20.68 25.74 -26.87
C ILE A 100 -19.83 26.86 -27.49
N LYS A 101 -18.50 26.83 -27.29
CA LYS A 101 -17.61 27.83 -27.90
C LYS A 101 -17.55 27.70 -29.43
N GLN A 102 -17.63 26.47 -29.96
CA GLN A 102 -17.68 26.22 -31.39
C GLN A 102 -18.99 26.73 -31.98
N GLU A 103 -20.14 26.42 -31.38
CA GLU A 103 -21.46 26.93 -31.81
C GLU A 103 -21.49 28.46 -31.81
N ILE A 104 -21.03 29.12 -30.74
CA ILE A 104 -20.97 30.59 -30.68
C ILE A 104 -20.09 31.17 -31.80
N ASN A 105 -18.98 30.51 -32.15
CA ASN A 105 -18.12 30.96 -33.23
C ASN A 105 -18.73 30.74 -34.62
N GLU A 106 -19.50 29.66 -34.82
CA GLU A 106 -20.25 29.43 -36.06
C GLU A 106 -21.39 30.46 -36.21
N ASP A 107 -22.10 30.78 -35.15
CA ASP A 107 -23.13 31.84 -35.14
C ASP A 107 -22.53 33.22 -35.44
N LEU A 108 -21.35 33.54 -34.90
CA LEU A 108 -20.63 34.77 -35.18
C LEU A 108 -20.17 34.85 -36.65
N ASN A 109 -19.68 33.75 -37.22
CA ASN A 109 -19.24 33.71 -38.61
C ASN A 109 -20.41 33.76 -39.61
N ASN A 110 -21.55 33.14 -39.28
CA ASN A 110 -22.77 33.26 -40.07
C ASN A 110 -23.35 34.69 -40.00
N SER A 111 -23.33 35.33 -38.83
CA SER A 111 -23.75 36.73 -38.67
C SER A 111 -22.83 37.74 -39.39
N LEU A 112 -21.56 37.39 -39.65
CA LEU A 112 -20.60 38.24 -40.38
C LEU A 112 -20.78 38.15 -41.91
N ASN A 113 -21.35 37.06 -42.42
CA ASN A 113 -21.62 36.90 -43.86
C ASN A 113 -22.90 37.62 -44.34
N ASP A 114 -23.78 38.02 -43.41
CA ASP A 114 -25.03 38.76 -43.74
C ASP A 114 -24.88 40.29 -43.66
N ASN A 115 -23.70 40.83 -43.29
CA ASN A 115 -23.51 42.28 -43.13
C ASN A 115 -22.14 42.76 -43.65
N GLU A 116 -21.97 42.83 -44.97
CA GLU A 116 -20.92 43.66 -45.58
C GLU A 116 -21.19 45.18 -45.43
N ASN A 117 -22.24 45.62 -44.73
CA ASN A 117 -22.66 47.02 -44.68
C ASN A 117 -22.45 47.77 -43.34
N SER A 118 -21.64 47.26 -42.40
CA SER A 118 -21.51 47.87 -41.05
C SER A 118 -20.06 48.15 -40.61
N MET A 119 -19.19 48.67 -41.48
CA MET A 119 -17.85 49.12 -41.07
C MET A 119 -17.83 50.47 -40.33
N GLU A 120 -18.92 51.25 -40.31
CA GLU A 120 -18.93 52.58 -39.69
C GLU A 120 -19.17 52.58 -38.16
N ILE A 121 -19.89 51.59 -37.63
CA ILE A 121 -20.30 51.59 -36.20
C ILE A 121 -19.15 51.18 -35.26
N HIS A 122 -18.20 50.37 -35.73
CA HIS A 122 -17.13 49.83 -34.88
C HIS A 122 -16.07 50.89 -34.48
N ASN A 123 -15.95 51.99 -35.25
CA ASN A 123 -14.98 53.04 -34.98
C ASN A 123 -15.49 54.08 -33.97
N GLU A 124 -16.80 54.32 -33.87
CA GLU A 124 -17.38 55.25 -32.89
C GLU A 124 -17.33 54.70 -31.44
N LEU A 125 -17.58 53.40 -31.26
CA LEU A 125 -17.61 52.77 -29.93
C LEU A 125 -16.23 52.70 -29.25
N LYS A 126 -15.13 52.71 -30.03
CA LYS A 126 -13.76 52.77 -29.50
C LYS A 126 -13.40 54.15 -28.92
N PHE A 127 -13.97 55.22 -29.45
CA PHE A 127 -13.69 56.59 -28.97
C PHE A 127 -14.38 56.88 -27.63
N ILE A 128 -15.61 56.39 -27.46
CA ILE A 128 -16.43 56.63 -26.26
C ILE A 128 -15.82 55.95 -25.02
N ASN A 129 -15.33 54.70 -25.15
CA ASN A 129 -14.81 53.94 -24.01
C ASN A 129 -13.50 54.50 -23.42
N ASN A 130 -12.64 55.12 -24.23
CA ASN A 130 -11.39 55.71 -23.73
C ASN A 130 -11.60 57.02 -22.92
N SER A 131 -12.70 57.74 -23.16
CA SER A 131 -13.02 58.96 -22.42
C SER A 131 -13.52 58.68 -21.00
N ASN A 132 -14.26 57.58 -20.81
CA ASN A 132 -14.84 57.19 -19.52
C ASN A 132 -13.82 56.60 -18.54
N ILE A 133 -12.78 55.92 -19.06
CA ILE A 133 -11.70 55.34 -18.24
C ILE A 133 -10.80 56.44 -17.63
N LYS A 134 -10.56 57.55 -18.35
CA LYS A 134 -9.76 58.68 -17.85
C LYS A 134 -10.46 59.46 -16.73
N LYS A 135 -11.80 59.58 -16.76
CA LYS A 135 -12.58 60.26 -15.71
C LYS A 135 -12.61 59.48 -14.39
N LYS A 136 -12.74 58.15 -14.43
CA LYS A 136 -12.76 57.29 -13.22
C LYS A 136 -11.43 57.24 -12.46
N LYS A 137 -10.28 57.40 -13.14
CA LYS A 137 -8.96 57.40 -12.47
C LYS A 137 -8.65 58.70 -11.71
N LYS A 138 -9.28 59.82 -12.08
CA LYS A 138 -9.06 61.14 -11.45
C LYS A 138 -9.81 61.30 -10.12
N THR A 139 -10.97 60.67 -9.97
CA THR A 139 -11.79 60.72 -8.75
C THR A 139 -11.25 59.84 -7.61
N ILE A 140 -10.49 58.79 -7.91
CA ILE A 140 -9.92 57.89 -6.89
C ILE A 140 -8.67 58.49 -6.24
N LYS A 141 -7.93 59.35 -6.95
CA LYS A 141 -6.69 59.99 -6.45
C LYS A 141 -6.91 61.15 -5.49
N ASN A 142 -8.11 61.75 -5.45
CA ASN A 142 -8.44 62.89 -4.56
C ASN A 142 -9.17 62.46 -3.28
N LYS A 143 -9.21 61.14 -2.99
CA LYS A 143 -9.90 60.56 -1.82
C LYS A 143 -8.96 59.82 -0.87
N ILE A 144 -7.65 59.93 -1.10
CA ILE A 144 -6.55 59.49 -0.24
C ILE A 144 -5.74 60.74 0.09
#